data_AF-A0A5C7RWG0-F1
#
_entry.id   AF-A0A5C7RWG0-F1
#
_cell.length_a   1.000
_cell.length_b   1.000
_cell.length_c   1.000
_cell.angle_alpha   90.00
_cell.angle_beta   90.00
_cell.angle_gamma   90.00
#
_symmetry.space_group_name_H-M   'P 1'
#
loop_
_entity.id
_entity.type
_entity.pdbx_description
1 polymer ?
#
loop_
_entity_poly.entity_id
_entity_poly.type
_entity_poly.pdbx_seq_one_letter_code
_entity_poly.pdbx_strand_id
1 'polypeptide(L)'
;MNMHLYEIRLSGGRSNREFAVFLENATNLGAKPPDYAGISSVCLLAHRQDKETVHLLFARGINSESDIVVTEITRKTLASDKYGHVVYSDFIDRYFRPYHRFSKL
;
A
#
# COMPACT_ATOMS: atom_id res chain seq x y z
N MET A 1 -13.21 2.31 15.31
CA MET A 1 -11.76 2.27 15.01
C MET A 1 -11.56 2.72 13.57
N ASN A 2 -10.73 3.73 13.33
CA ASN A 2 -10.49 4.27 11.99
C ASN A 2 -9.59 3.33 11.19
N MET A 3 -9.90 3.10 9.92
CA MET A 3 -8.95 2.49 8.97
C MET A 3 -8.12 3.59 8.32
N HIS A 4 -6.84 3.30 8.15
CA HIS A 4 -5.88 4.07 7.38
C HIS A 4 -5.65 3.38 6.04
N LEU A 5 -5.28 4.16 5.02
CA LEU A 5 -4.95 3.65 3.70
C LEU A 5 -3.46 3.92 3.44
N TYR A 6 -2.77 2.91 2.94
CA TYR A 6 -1.33 2.97 2.69
C TYR A 6 -1.02 2.56 1.26
N GLU A 7 -0.10 3.29 0.64
CA GLU A 7 0.66 2.81 -0.51
C GLU A 7 1.91 2.12 0.04
N ILE A 8 2.17 0.88 -0.41
CA ILE A 8 3.39 0.17 -0.11
C ILE A 8 4.12 -0.11 -1.41
N ARG A 9 5.40 0.25 -1.47
CA ARG A 9 6.27 0.06 -2.62
C ARG A 9 7.52 -0.73 -2.25
N LEU A 10 7.93 -1.64 -3.12
CA LEU A 10 9.24 -2.30 -3.07
C LEU A 10 10.17 -1.72 -4.13
N SER A 11 11.33 -1.23 -3.72
CA SER A 11 12.40 -0.75 -4.60
C SER A 11 12.86 -1.86 -5.54
N GLY A 12 12.97 -1.57 -6.84
CA GLY A 12 13.34 -2.56 -7.86
C GLY A 12 12.20 -3.51 -8.28
N GLY A 13 11.04 -3.49 -7.61
CA GLY A 13 9.85 -4.27 -7.98
C GLY A 13 10.15 -5.74 -8.18
N ARG A 14 9.65 -6.33 -9.28
CA ARG A 14 9.85 -7.74 -9.65
C ARG A 14 11.31 -8.18 -9.79
N SER A 15 12.23 -7.23 -10.04
CA SER A 15 13.66 -7.52 -10.16
C SER A 15 14.37 -7.53 -8.81
N ASN A 16 13.69 -7.10 -7.72
CA ASN A 16 14.22 -7.25 -6.38
C ASN A 16 14.17 -8.74 -5.97
N ARG A 17 15.28 -9.26 -5.43
CA ARG A 17 15.37 -10.65 -4.96
C ARG A 17 14.33 -10.99 -3.88
N GLU A 18 13.90 -9.98 -3.12
CA GLU A 18 12.94 -10.10 -2.02
C GLU A 18 11.47 -9.97 -2.50
N PHE A 19 11.25 -9.82 -3.81
CA PHE A 19 9.92 -9.60 -4.38
C PHE A 19 8.92 -10.72 -4.06
N ALA A 20 9.39 -11.97 -4.00
CA ALA A 20 8.53 -13.10 -3.64
C ALA A 20 8.00 -12.98 -2.20
N VAL A 21 8.86 -12.62 -1.25
CA VAL A 21 8.51 -12.40 0.15
C VAL A 21 7.58 -11.19 0.29
N PHE A 22 7.88 -10.12 -0.46
CA PHE A 22 7.01 -8.94 -0.51
C PHE A 22 5.60 -9.27 -1.00
N LEU A 23 5.49 -10.07 -2.06
CA LEU A 23 4.22 -10.50 -2.63
C LEU A 23 3.43 -11.38 -1.64
N GLU A 24 4.12 -12.28 -0.94
CA GLU A 24 3.54 -13.11 0.10
C GLU A 24 2.99 -12.25 1.25
N ASN A 25 3.78 -11.31 1.77
CA ASN A 25 3.36 -10.39 2.82
C ASN A 25 2.17 -9.52 2.38
N ALA A 26 2.20 -9.00 1.15
CA ALA A 26 1.09 -8.24 0.58
C ALA A 26 -0.19 -9.07 0.51
N THR A 27 -0.09 -10.32 0.08
CA THR A 27 -1.23 -11.25 -0.03
C THR A 27 -1.80 -11.59 1.35
N ASN A 28 -0.92 -11.90 2.31
CA ASN A 28 -1.30 -12.24 3.69
C ASN A 28 -2.02 -11.08 4.40
N LEU A 29 -1.61 -9.84 4.13
CA LEU A 29 -2.24 -8.63 4.68
C LEU A 29 -3.48 -8.19 3.89
N GLY A 30 -3.80 -8.85 2.78
CA GLY A 30 -4.94 -8.51 1.92
C GLY A 30 -4.76 -7.21 1.15
N ALA A 31 -3.51 -6.81 0.89
CA ALA A 31 -3.20 -5.66 0.04
C ALA A 31 -3.65 -5.91 -1.40
N LYS A 32 -3.93 -4.83 -2.13
CA LYS A 32 -4.48 -4.88 -3.48
C LYS A 32 -3.56 -4.16 -4.47
N PRO A 33 -3.15 -4.81 -5.57
CA PRO A 33 -2.44 -4.13 -6.64
C PRO A 33 -3.35 -3.12 -7.34
N PRO A 34 -2.90 -1.88 -7.59
CA PRO A 34 -3.64 -0.92 -8.39
C PRO A 34 -3.56 -1.24 -9.89
N ASP A 35 -2.59 -2.04 -10.33
CA ASP A 35 -2.38 -2.44 -11.72
C ASP A 35 -3.11 -3.75 -12.08
N TYR A 36 -3.69 -3.78 -13.29
CA TYR A 36 -4.37 -4.97 -13.82
C TYR A 36 -3.45 -6.18 -13.99
N ALA A 37 -2.13 -5.97 -14.01
CA ALA A 37 -1.12 -7.02 -14.13
C ALA A 37 -0.74 -7.67 -12.77
N GLY A 38 -1.34 -7.23 -11.67
CA GLY A 38 -0.97 -7.67 -10.32
C GLY A 38 0.27 -6.94 -9.78
N ILE A 39 0.63 -7.20 -8.52
CA ILE A 39 1.64 -6.41 -7.78
C ILE A 39 2.98 -6.42 -8.52
N SER A 40 3.33 -5.33 -9.21
CA SER A 40 4.60 -5.20 -9.93
C SER A 40 5.71 -4.60 -9.06
N SER A 41 5.30 -3.65 -8.22
CA SER A 41 6.18 -2.91 -7.31
C SER A 41 5.39 -2.19 -6.22
N VAL A 42 4.08 -1.96 -6.44
CA VAL A 42 3.20 -1.22 -5.56
C VAL A 42 1.95 -2.04 -5.22
N CYS A 43 1.48 -1.91 -3.99
CA CYS A 43 0.15 -2.34 -3.58
C CYS A 43 -0.46 -1.35 -2.60
N LEU A 44 -1.78 -1.35 -2.49
CA LEU A 44 -2.53 -0.54 -1.55
C LEU A 44 -3.09 -1.40 -0.42
N LEU A 45 -2.94 -0.95 0.82
CA LEU A 45 -3.43 -1.65 2.00
C LEU A 45 -4.33 -0.74 2.83
N ALA A 46 -5.50 -1.25 3.19
CA ALA A 46 -6.31 -0.66 4.26
C ALA A 46 -6.01 -1.37 5.57
N HIS A 47 -5.50 -0.65 6.57
CA HIS A 47 -5.13 -1.25 7.85
C HIS A 47 -5.48 -0.35 9.05
N ARG A 48 -5.55 -0.95 10.24
CA ARG A 48 -5.88 -0.21 11.48
C ARG A 48 -4.66 0.25 12.27
N GLN A 49 -3.53 -0.42 12.06
CA GLN A 49 -2.27 -0.06 12.71
C GLN A 49 -1.65 1.15 12.00
N ASP A 50 -0.72 1.81 12.70
CA ASP A 50 0.06 2.92 12.17
C ASP A 50 1.03 2.49 11.05
N LYS A 51 1.63 3.50 10.41
CA LYS A 51 2.52 3.33 9.26
C LYS A 51 3.74 2.48 9.63
N GLU A 52 4.33 2.72 10.80
CA GLU A 52 5.52 2.04 11.29
C GLU A 52 5.24 0.55 11.50
N THR A 53 4.10 0.21 12.11
CA THR A 53 3.68 -1.18 12.26
C THR A 53 3.40 -1.83 10.92
N VAL A 54 2.75 -1.13 9.99
CA VAL A 54 2.52 -1.65 8.63
C VAL A 54 3.83 -1.92 7.90
N HIS A 55 4.84 -1.04 8.06
CA HIS A 55 6.17 -1.25 7.51
C HIS A 55 6.81 -2.52 8.08
N LEU A 56 6.80 -2.71 9.40
CA LEU A 56 7.31 -3.92 10.05
C LEU A 56 6.60 -5.20 9.58
N LEU A 57 5.28 -5.15 9.39
CA LEU A 57 4.51 -6.29 8.88
C LEU A 57 4.92 -6.66 7.45
N PHE A 58 5.18 -5.67 6.60
CA PHE A 58 5.66 -5.88 5.24
C PHE A 58 7.13 -6.30 5.18
N ALA A 59 7.95 -5.81 6.11
CA ALA A 59 9.37 -6.10 6.21
C ALA A 59 9.69 -7.50 6.76
N ARG A 60 8.69 -8.20 7.31
CA ARG A 60 8.90 -9.53 7.89
C ARG A 60 9.49 -10.49 6.87
N GLY A 61 10.70 -10.98 7.15
CA GLY A 61 11.44 -11.91 6.28
C GLY A 61 12.18 -11.24 5.14
N ILE A 62 12.18 -9.92 5.04
CA ILE A 62 12.92 -9.14 4.04
C ILE A 62 14.21 -8.63 4.69
N ASN A 63 15.34 -8.91 4.06
CA ASN A 63 16.66 -8.53 4.60
C ASN A 63 16.92 -7.01 4.48
N SER A 64 16.43 -6.39 3.41
CA SER A 64 16.63 -4.98 3.11
C SER A 64 15.34 -4.20 3.36
N GLU A 65 14.97 -3.97 4.62
CA GLU A 65 13.72 -3.27 4.98
C GLU A 65 13.64 -1.85 4.39
N SER A 66 14.80 -1.24 4.12
CA SER A 66 14.92 0.07 3.43
C SER A 66 14.39 0.06 2.00
N ASP A 67 14.27 -1.12 1.38
CA ASP A 67 13.68 -1.26 0.05
C ASP A 67 12.16 -1.11 0.09
N ILE A 68 11.55 -1.16 1.28
CA ILE A 68 10.10 -1.02 1.46
C ILE A 68 9.77 0.40 1.87
N VAL A 69 8.95 1.06 1.07
CA VAL A 69 8.42 2.38 1.37
C VAL A 69 6.93 2.27 1.65
N VAL A 70 6.52 2.68 2.85
CA VAL A 70 5.10 2.80 3.23
C VAL A 70 4.74 4.27 3.29
N THR A 71 3.68 4.67 2.57
CA THR A 71 3.19 6.04 2.55
C THR A 71 1.70 6.05 2.89
N GLU A 72 1.30 6.85 3.88
CA GLU A 72 -0.11 7.01 4.18
C GLU A 72 -0.80 7.86 3.11
N ILE A 73 -1.90 7.33 2.59
CA ILE A 73 -2.79 8.01 1.67
C ILE A 73 -3.84 8.75 2.50
N THR A 74 -3.89 10.06 2.32
CA THR A 74 -4.80 10.98 3.02
C THR A 74 -5.59 11.79 1.98
N ARG A 75 -6.64 12.51 2.41
CA ARG A 75 -7.34 13.50 1.56
C ARG A 75 -6.38 14.42 0.83
N LYS A 76 -5.40 14.93 1.56
CA LYS A 76 -4.44 15.91 1.04
C LYS A 76 -3.54 15.30 -0.03
N THR A 77 -3.08 14.07 0.19
CA THR A 77 -2.20 13.41 -0.78
C THR A 77 -2.96 12.88 -1.99
N LEU A 78 -4.24 12.53 -1.86
CA LEU A 78 -5.13 12.19 -2.98
C LEU A 78 -5.56 13.38 -3.81
N ALA A 79 -5.72 14.56 -3.22
CA ALA A 79 -6.18 15.76 -3.93
C ALA A 79 -5.04 16.54 -4.62
N SER A 80 -3.80 16.04 -4.55
CA SER A 80 -2.63 16.77 -5.02
C SER A 80 -1.77 15.90 -5.93
N ASP A 81 -1.61 16.38 -7.17
CA ASP A 81 -0.77 15.73 -8.20
C ASP A 81 0.69 15.58 -7.77
N LYS A 82 1.15 16.43 -6.84
CA LYS A 82 2.51 16.41 -6.31
C LYS A 82 2.89 15.08 -5.66
N TYR A 83 1.93 14.38 -5.07
CA TYR A 83 2.18 13.12 -4.34
C TYR A 83 1.91 11.88 -5.17
N GLY A 84 1.40 12.03 -6.41
CA GLY A 84 1.14 10.91 -7.32
C GLY A 84 -0.02 10.00 -6.92
N HIS A 85 -0.60 10.11 -5.71
CA HIS A 85 -1.70 9.23 -5.29
C HIS A 85 -3.02 9.47 -6.05
N VAL A 86 -3.16 10.58 -6.78
CA VAL A 86 -4.32 10.88 -7.63
C VAL A 86 -4.61 9.73 -8.60
N VAL A 87 -3.58 9.04 -9.08
CA VAL A 87 -3.70 7.90 -10.02
C VAL A 87 -4.43 6.70 -9.41
N TYR A 88 -4.49 6.62 -8.07
CA TYR A 88 -5.17 5.54 -7.36
C TYR A 88 -6.62 5.89 -6.99
N SER A 89 -7.08 7.11 -7.27
CA SER A 89 -8.39 7.62 -6.82
C SER A 89 -9.55 6.70 -7.21
N ASP A 90 -9.68 6.36 -8.50
CA ASP A 90 -10.70 5.45 -9.01
C ASP A 90 -10.64 4.06 -8.37
N PHE A 91 -9.42 3.55 -8.14
CA PHE A 91 -9.22 2.25 -7.52
C PHE A 91 -9.63 2.27 -6.04
N ILE A 92 -9.24 3.33 -5.33
CA ILE A 92 -9.61 3.54 -3.93
C ILE A 92 -11.12 3.65 -3.78
N ASP A 93 -11.78 4.39 -4.68
CA ASP A 93 -13.22 4.56 -4.67
C ASP A 93 -13.97 3.24 -4.94
N ARG A 94 -13.44 2.38 -5.81
CA ARG A 94 -14.06 1.08 -6.11
C ARG A 94 -13.84 0.01 -5.05
N TYR A 95 -12.64 -0.08 -4.48
CA TYR A 95 -12.26 -1.22 -3.64
C TYR A 95 -12.25 -0.93 -2.15
N PHE A 96 -12.13 0.34 -1.77
CA PHE A 96 -11.93 0.74 -0.37
C PHE A 96 -13.05 1.66 0.14
N ARG A 97 -13.61 2.57 -0.67
CA ARG A 97 -14.71 3.46 -0.24
C ARG A 97 -16.12 2.87 -0.12
N PRO A 98 -16.57 1.79 -0.80
CA PRO A 98 -17.98 1.38 -0.80
C PRO A 98 -18.55 1.04 0.59
N TYR A 99 -17.69 0.88 1.60
CA TYR A 99 -18.07 0.42 2.95
C TYR A 99 -17.91 1.48 4.06
N HIS A 100 -17.74 2.77 3.73
CA HIS A 100 -17.62 3.88 4.70
C HIS A 100 -16.52 3.67 5.78
N ARG A 101 -15.50 2.85 5.49
CA ARG A 101 -14.48 2.47 6.49
C ARG A 101 -13.42 3.54 6.75
N PHE A 102 -13.40 4.61 5.96
CA PHE A 102 -12.42 5.68 6.06
C PHE A 102 -13.10 6.97 6.50
N SER A 103 -13.18 7.20 7.82
CA SER A 103 -13.80 8.42 8.35
C SER A 103 -12.96 9.69 8.13
N LYS A 104 -11.73 9.57 7.59
CA LYS A 104 -10.76 10.67 7.41
C LYS A 104 -10.10 10.77 6.02
N LEU A 105 -10.49 9.93 5.05
CA LEU A 105 -10.21 10.11 3.61
C LEU A 105 -11.28 10.95 2.93
#